data_AF-A0A8S1HVJ3-F1
#
_entry.id   AF-A0A8S1HVJ3-F1
#
_cell.length_a   1.000
_cell.length_b   1.000
_cell.length_c   1.000
_cell.angle_alpha   90.00
_cell.angle_beta   90.00
_cell.angle_gamma   90.00
#
_symmetry.space_group_name_H-M   'P 1'
#
loop_
_entity.id
_entity.type
_entity.pdbx_description
1 polymer ?
#
loop_
_entity_poly.entity_id
_entity_poly.type
_entity_poly.pdbx_seq_one_letter_code
_entity_poly.pdbx_strand_id
1 'polypeptide(L)'
;MASDPLEPSISNILEQKTLKWIFVGGKGGVGKTTCSCSIASQLAKVRDRVLLISTDPAHNISDAFAQKFTKSPTLVNGFENLFAMEIDSNPATDSTDFADLETMFQNAANGSGTDGLSMGRDFLQQFAGGLPGIDEAMSFSEMMKVCLKKLSD
;
A
#
# COMPACT_ATOMS: atom_id res chain seq x y z
N MET A 1 40.45 -13.38 0.43
CA MET A 1 39.50 -14.20 -0.34
C MET A 1 38.75 -13.27 -1.25
N ALA A 2 38.83 -13.44 -2.57
CA ALA A 2 37.94 -12.72 -3.48
C ALA A 2 36.52 -13.21 -3.18
N SER A 3 35.57 -12.32 -2.92
CA SER A 3 34.17 -12.70 -2.77
C SER A 3 33.71 -13.35 -4.07
N ASP A 4 33.01 -14.48 -3.98
CA ASP A 4 32.37 -15.08 -5.14
C ASP A 4 31.53 -14.01 -5.86
N PRO A 5 31.56 -13.97 -7.20
CA PRO A 5 30.80 -12.98 -7.96
C PRO A 5 29.31 -13.14 -7.64
N LEU A 6 28.65 -12.02 -7.36
CA LEU A 6 27.22 -11.98 -7.13
C LEU A 6 26.49 -12.45 -8.39
N GLU A 7 25.49 -13.32 -8.22
CA GLU A 7 24.68 -13.81 -9.32
C GLU A 7 23.90 -12.64 -9.97
N PRO A 8 23.95 -12.45 -11.30
CA PRO A 8 23.28 -11.36 -11.99
C PRO A 8 21.79 -11.69 -12.24
N SER A 9 21.07 -12.09 -11.20
CA SER A 9 19.66 -12.50 -11.27
C SER A 9 18.88 -12.03 -10.04
N ILE A 10 17.57 -12.30 -10.02
CA ILE A 10 16.71 -12.12 -8.84
C ILE A 10 16.35 -13.45 -8.17
N SER A 11 17.09 -14.53 -8.46
CA SER A 11 16.80 -15.88 -7.94
C SER A 11 16.71 -15.88 -6.42
N ASN A 12 17.59 -15.13 -5.74
CA ASN A 12 17.57 -14.95 -4.30
C ASN A 12 16.22 -14.45 -3.76
N ILE A 13 15.53 -13.57 -4.47
CA ILE A 13 14.21 -13.05 -4.07
C ILE A 13 13.13 -14.12 -4.26
N LEU A 14 13.20 -14.89 -5.37
CA LEU A 14 12.22 -15.92 -5.70
C LEU A 14 12.30 -17.09 -4.71
N GLU A 15 13.52 -17.53 -4.39
CA GLU A 15 13.81 -18.69 -3.54
C GLU A 15 13.56 -18.43 -2.05
N GLN A 16 13.76 -17.18 -1.59
CA GLN A 16 13.62 -16.84 -0.18
C GLN A 16 12.15 -16.78 0.27
N LYS A 17 11.58 -17.92 0.66
CA LYS A 17 10.17 -18.07 1.08
C LYS A 17 9.76 -17.25 2.31
N THR A 18 10.72 -16.75 3.09
CA THR A 18 10.45 -15.89 4.25
C THR A 18 10.04 -14.47 3.86
N LEU A 19 10.35 -14.02 2.64
CA LEU A 19 9.94 -12.70 2.15
C LEU A 19 8.41 -12.64 2.02
N LYS A 20 7.81 -11.65 2.71
CA LYS A 20 6.37 -11.33 2.66
C LYS A 20 6.10 -9.99 1.98
N TRP A 21 7.04 -9.07 2.06
CA TRP A 21 6.94 -7.72 1.48
C TRP A 21 8.17 -7.46 0.62
N ILE A 22 7.94 -7.04 -0.63
CA ILE A 22 8.99 -6.70 -1.58
C ILE A 22 8.64 -5.33 -2.13
N PHE A 23 9.46 -4.33 -1.82
CA PHE A 23 9.28 -2.95 -2.27
C PHE A 23 10.15 -2.70 -3.49
N VAL A 24 9.55 -2.14 -4.55
CA VAL A 24 10.27 -1.73 -5.76
C VAL A 24 10.22 -0.21 -5.87
N GLY A 25 11.38 0.43 -5.74
CA GLY A 25 11.53 1.89 -5.74
C GLY A 25 12.54 2.38 -6.77
N GLY A 26 12.53 3.68 -7.02
CA GLY A 26 13.41 4.33 -8.00
C GLY A 26 12.85 5.63 -8.58
N LYS A 27 13.68 6.37 -9.32
CA LYS A 27 13.29 7.64 -9.96
C LYS A 27 12.17 7.45 -11.00
N GLY A 28 11.55 8.54 -11.45
CA GLY A 28 10.59 8.51 -12.56
C GLY A 28 11.22 7.96 -13.85
N GLY A 29 10.46 7.19 -14.64
CA GLY A 29 10.89 6.72 -15.96
C GLY A 29 11.85 5.52 -16.00
N VAL A 30 12.27 4.95 -14.86
CA VAL A 30 13.24 3.82 -14.84
C VAL A 30 12.62 2.43 -15.03
N GLY A 31 11.32 2.34 -15.34
CA GLY A 31 10.64 1.06 -15.58
C GLY A 31 10.16 0.30 -14.33
N LYS A 32 9.96 0.99 -13.20
CA LYS A 32 9.50 0.37 -11.92
C LYS A 32 8.27 -0.51 -12.08
N THR A 33 7.25 -0.01 -12.77
CA THR A 33 5.99 -0.71 -12.99
C THR A 33 6.22 -2.02 -13.73
N THR A 34 6.96 -1.95 -14.86
CA THR A 34 7.31 -3.11 -15.67
C THR A 34 8.11 -4.14 -14.86
N CYS A 35 9.13 -3.70 -14.12
CA CYS A 35 9.91 -4.58 -13.25
C CYS A 35 9.05 -5.22 -12.14
N SER A 36 8.14 -4.46 -11.52
CA SER A 36 7.25 -4.96 -10.48
C SER A 36 6.28 -6.01 -11.02
N CYS A 37 5.69 -5.78 -12.20
CA CYS A 37 4.82 -6.75 -12.87
C CYS A 37 5.58 -8.04 -13.24
N SER A 38 6.82 -7.90 -13.71
CA SER A 38 7.70 -9.04 -14.02
C SER A 38 8.04 -9.86 -12.77
N ILE A 39 8.46 -9.20 -11.69
CA ILE A 39 8.77 -9.84 -10.40
C ILE A 39 7.52 -10.56 -9.85
N ALA A 40 6.36 -9.90 -9.85
CA ALA A 40 5.12 -10.48 -9.36
C ALA A 40 4.69 -11.72 -10.18
N SER A 41 4.84 -11.65 -11.51
CA SER A 41 4.56 -12.77 -12.41
C SER A 41 5.50 -13.97 -12.17
N GLN A 42 6.77 -13.72 -11.86
CA GLN A 42 7.70 -14.80 -11.51
C GLN A 42 7.42 -15.38 -10.11
N LEU A 43 7.09 -14.53 -9.14
CA LEU A 43 6.69 -14.98 -7.80
C LEU A 43 5.43 -15.85 -7.83
N ALA A 44 4.46 -15.53 -8.70
CA ALA A 44 3.24 -16.30 -8.86
C ALA A 44 3.50 -17.76 -9.27
N LYS A 45 4.64 -18.05 -9.91
CA LYS A 45 5.03 -19.43 -10.27
C LYS A 45 5.58 -20.23 -9.10
N VAL A 46 6.06 -19.57 -8.04
CA VAL A 46 6.80 -20.20 -6.93
C VAL A 46 6.18 -19.94 -5.55
N ARG A 47 5.07 -19.21 -5.49
CA ARG A 47 4.33 -18.87 -4.27
C ARG A 47 2.85 -19.21 -4.45
N ASP A 48 2.17 -19.56 -3.37
CA ASP A 48 0.75 -19.93 -3.42
C ASP A 48 -0.18 -18.75 -3.68
N ARG A 49 0.22 -17.54 -3.27
CA ARG A 49 -0.57 -16.31 -3.42
C ARG A 49 0.34 -15.08 -3.47
N VAL A 50 0.11 -14.20 -4.44
CA VAL A 50 0.87 -12.97 -4.65
C VAL A 50 -0.08 -11.80 -4.84
N LEU A 51 0.20 -10.68 -4.19
CA LEU A 51 -0.54 -9.42 -4.35
C LEU A 51 0.43 -8.33 -4.81
N LEU A 52 0.20 -7.79 -6.00
CA LEU A 52 0.88 -6.62 -6.54
C LEU A 52 0.08 -5.36 -6.20
N ILE A 53 0.74 -4.38 -5.60
CA ILE A 53 0.11 -3.13 -5.19
C ILE A 53 0.84 -1.97 -5.85
N SER A 54 0.10 -1.13 -6.55
CA SER A 54 0.62 0.13 -7.10
C SER A 54 0.14 1.30 -6.25
N THR A 55 1.08 2.12 -5.79
CA THR A 55 0.82 3.42 -5.18
C THR A 55 1.12 4.57 -6.16
N ASP A 56 1.34 4.24 -7.44
CA ASP A 56 1.59 5.23 -8.49
C ASP A 56 0.25 5.83 -8.96
N PRO A 57 0.06 7.17 -8.88
CA PRO A 57 -1.17 7.83 -9.31
C PRO A 57 -1.50 7.65 -10.80
N ALA A 58 -0.53 7.23 -11.62
CA ALA A 58 -0.70 7.16 -13.07
C ALA A 58 -1.39 5.87 -13.59
N HIS A 59 -1.95 5.01 -12.72
CA HIS A 59 -2.65 3.76 -13.10
C HIS A 59 -1.85 2.81 -14.03
N ASN A 60 -0.52 2.84 -13.91
CA ASN A 60 0.39 2.20 -14.88
C ASN A 60 0.32 0.66 -14.89
N ILE A 61 -0.18 0.00 -13.84
CA ILE A 61 -0.29 -1.48 -13.83
C ILE A 61 -1.49 -1.96 -14.63
N SER A 62 -2.54 -1.15 -14.73
CA SER A 62 -3.71 -1.47 -15.55
C SER A 62 -3.34 -1.57 -17.03
N ASP A 63 -2.48 -0.67 -17.49
CA ASP A 63 -1.93 -0.71 -18.84
C ASP A 63 -0.98 -1.90 -19.05
N ALA A 64 -0.13 -2.21 -18.06
CA ALA A 64 0.83 -3.30 -18.15
C ALA A 64 0.17 -4.68 -18.33
N PHE A 65 -0.99 -4.90 -17.71
CA PHE A 65 -1.75 -6.14 -17.84
C PHE A 65 -2.93 -6.04 -18.82
N ALA A 66 -3.15 -4.88 -19.46
CA ALA A 66 -4.34 -4.59 -20.26
C ALA A 66 -5.66 -4.97 -19.53
N GLN A 67 -5.71 -4.70 -18.22
CA GLN A 67 -6.81 -5.05 -17.33
C GLN A 67 -6.98 -3.93 -16.30
N LYS A 68 -8.21 -3.46 -16.08
CA LYS A 68 -8.46 -2.39 -15.11
C LYS A 68 -8.38 -2.91 -13.68
N PHE A 69 -7.61 -2.23 -12.83
CA PHE A 69 -7.55 -2.47 -11.39
C PHE A 69 -8.17 -1.32 -10.60
N THR A 70 -8.47 -1.56 -9.33
CA THR A 70 -9.07 -0.59 -8.39
C THR A 70 -8.45 -0.78 -7.00
N LYS A 71 -8.97 -0.07 -5.99
CA LYS A 71 -8.62 -0.25 -4.57
C LYS A 71 -8.90 -1.66 -4.01
N SER A 72 -9.62 -2.51 -4.75
CA SER A 72 -9.90 -3.89 -4.34
C SER A 72 -8.97 -4.89 -5.04
N PRO A 73 -8.35 -5.84 -4.30
CA PRO A 73 -7.56 -6.92 -4.88
C PRO A 73 -8.37 -7.71 -5.91
N THR A 74 -7.89 -7.71 -7.16
CA THR A 74 -8.54 -8.36 -8.31
C THR A 74 -7.57 -9.35 -8.94
N LEU A 75 -8.06 -10.54 -9.32
CA LEU A 75 -7.25 -11.57 -9.96
C LEU A 75 -6.77 -11.07 -11.33
N VAL A 76 -5.48 -11.24 -11.63
CA VAL A 76 -4.89 -10.90 -12.94
C VAL A 76 -5.22 -11.99 -13.95
N ASN A 77 -5.74 -11.61 -15.11
CA ASN A 77 -6.08 -12.53 -16.18
C ASN A 77 -4.88 -13.40 -16.58
N GLY A 78 -5.10 -14.72 -16.67
CA GLY A 78 -4.06 -15.69 -17.00
C GLY A 78 -3.26 -16.22 -15.80
N PHE A 79 -3.58 -15.78 -14.58
CA PHE A 79 -3.03 -16.32 -13.35
C PHE A 79 -4.13 -16.87 -12.44
N GLU A 80 -3.79 -17.85 -11.61
CA GLU A 80 -4.72 -18.42 -10.61
C GLU A 80 -4.52 -17.81 -9.22
N ASN A 81 -3.37 -17.17 -9.00
CA ASN A 81 -2.91 -16.77 -7.67
C ASN A 81 -2.22 -15.39 -7.61
N LEU A 82 -2.18 -14.66 -8.74
CA LEU A 82 -1.66 -13.29 -8.80
C LEU A 82 -2.82 -12.31 -8.78
N PHE A 83 -2.85 -11.47 -7.74
CA PHE A 83 -3.81 -10.39 -7.58
C PHE A 83 -3.12 -9.05 -7.77
N ALA A 84 -3.84 -8.06 -8.26
CA ALA A 84 -3.36 -6.69 -8.35
C ALA A 84 -4.40 -5.68 -7.83
N MET A 85 -3.91 -4.57 -7.30
CA MET A 85 -4.73 -3.42 -6.88
C MET A 85 -3.96 -2.11 -7.00
N GLU A 86 -4.70 -1.02 -7.15
CA GLU A 86 -4.20 0.34 -7.23
C GLU A 86 -4.74 1.15 -6.05
N ILE A 87 -3.87 1.89 -5.39
CA ILE A 87 -4.24 2.77 -4.28
C ILE A 87 -4.09 4.21 -4.76
N ASP A 88 -5.20 4.94 -4.70
CA ASP A 88 -5.20 6.38 -4.91
C ASP A 88 -4.94 7.08 -3.59
N SER A 89 -3.79 7.74 -3.47
CA SER A 89 -3.41 8.55 -2.30
C SER A 89 -4.16 9.88 -2.22
N ASN A 90 -5.33 10.03 -2.85
CA ASN A 90 -6.07 11.29 -2.81
C ASN A 90 -6.91 11.34 -1.52
N PRO A 91 -6.52 12.12 -0.50
CA PRO A 91 -7.27 12.22 0.76
C PRO A 91 -8.70 12.75 0.57
N ALA A 92 -9.02 13.35 -0.59
CA ALA A 92 -10.35 13.88 -0.87
C ALA A 92 -11.43 12.80 -1.12
N THR A 93 -11.05 11.56 -1.42
CA THR A 93 -12.02 10.52 -1.81
C THR A 93 -12.52 9.64 -0.66
N ASP A 94 -11.75 9.46 0.42
CA ASP A 94 -12.12 8.59 1.56
C ASP A 94 -12.42 9.42 2.83
N SER A 95 -13.32 10.41 2.67
CA SER A 95 -13.80 11.31 3.74
C SER A 95 -14.54 10.62 4.91
N THR A 96 -14.80 9.32 4.82
CA THR A 96 -15.56 8.55 5.80
C THR A 96 -14.75 8.18 7.04
N ASP A 97 -13.47 7.81 6.90
CA ASP A 97 -12.66 7.36 8.04
C ASP A 97 -12.21 8.53 8.93
N PHE A 98 -12.04 9.73 8.37
CA PHE A 98 -11.76 10.95 9.13
C PHE A 98 -12.97 11.42 9.94
N ALA A 99 -14.18 11.30 9.39
CA ALA A 99 -15.41 11.65 10.08
C ALA A 99 -15.68 10.75 11.28
N ASP A 100 -15.38 9.45 11.17
CA ASP A 100 -15.51 8.50 12.28
C ASP A 100 -14.48 8.76 13.39
N LEU A 101 -13.24 9.09 13.02
CA LEU A 101 -12.21 9.49 13.98
C LEU A 101 -12.59 10.80 14.69
N GLU A 102 -13.08 11.79 13.96
CA GLU A 102 -13.59 13.05 14.53
C GLU A 102 -14.74 12.80 15.50
N THR A 103 -15.66 11.88 15.18
CA THR A 103 -16.79 11.50 16.03
C THR A 103 -16.33 10.76 17.29
N MET A 104 -15.35 9.86 17.21
CA MET A 104 -14.77 9.19 18.37
C MET A 104 -14.05 10.18 19.30
N PHE A 105 -13.33 11.15 18.75
CA PHE A 105 -12.66 12.19 19.55
C PHE A 105 -13.64 13.17 20.20
N GLN A 106 -14.70 13.59 19.48
CA GLN A 106 -15.76 14.42 20.08
C GLN A 106 -16.43 13.69 21.26
N ASN A 107 -16.66 12.39 21.14
CA ASN A 107 -17.22 11.58 22.22
C ASN A 107 -16.24 11.41 23.41
N ALA A 108 -14.94 11.29 23.16
CA ALA A 108 -13.91 11.25 24.22
C ALA A 108 -13.71 12.62 24.89
N ALA A 109 -13.85 13.71 24.13
CA ALA A 109 -13.71 15.10 24.59
C ALA A 109 -14.88 15.55 25.49
N ASN A 110 -16.07 14.98 25.33
CA ASN A 110 -17.22 15.29 26.20
C ASN A 110 -17.03 14.85 27.67
N GLY A 111 -15.91 14.20 28.02
CA GLY A 111 -15.59 13.73 29.38
C GLY A 111 -14.49 14.52 30.12
N SER A 112 -13.81 15.50 29.50
CA SER A 112 -12.70 16.23 30.14
C SER A 112 -12.80 17.74 29.89
N GLY A 113 -12.42 18.54 30.91
CA GLY A 113 -12.65 19.98 30.94
C GLY A 113 -12.02 20.79 29.80
N THR A 114 -12.44 22.05 29.70
CA THR A 114 -12.22 23.02 28.62
C THR A 114 -10.78 23.19 28.12
N ASP A 115 -9.75 22.92 28.93
CA ASP A 115 -8.34 23.06 28.54
C ASP A 115 -7.74 21.82 27.86
N GLY A 116 -8.32 20.62 28.05
CA GLY A 116 -7.92 19.40 27.32
C GLY A 116 -8.48 19.37 25.90
N LEU A 117 -9.65 19.98 25.71
CA LEU A 117 -10.31 20.13 24.42
C LEU A 117 -9.52 21.00 23.44
N SER A 118 -8.92 22.10 23.89
CA SER A 118 -8.16 23.01 23.03
C SER A 118 -6.88 22.37 22.50
N MET A 119 -6.11 21.68 23.35
CA MET A 119 -4.92 20.93 22.91
C MET A 119 -5.26 19.75 22.01
N GLY A 120 -6.34 19.02 22.30
CA GLY A 120 -6.82 17.92 21.46
C GLY A 120 -7.30 18.40 20.09
N ARG A 121 -7.98 19.56 20.06
CA ARG A 121 -8.44 20.20 18.83
C ARG A 121 -7.29 20.78 18.02
N ASP A 122 -6.30 21.42 18.64
CA ASP A 122 -5.10 21.92 17.96
C ASP A 122 -4.25 20.79 17.40
N PHE A 123 -4.12 19.67 18.15
CA PHE A 123 -3.44 18.47 17.66
C PHE A 123 -4.19 17.87 16.46
N LEU A 124 -5.52 17.72 16.56
CA LEU A 124 -6.36 17.27 15.44
C LEU A 124 -6.33 18.21 14.25
N GLN A 125 -6.26 19.53 14.47
CA GLN A 125 -6.23 20.52 13.40
C GLN A 125 -4.86 20.59 12.73
N GLN A 126 -3.78 20.28 13.45
CA GLN A 126 -2.45 20.05 12.86
C GLN A 126 -2.42 18.71 12.10
N PHE A 127 -3.03 17.66 12.65
CA PHE A 127 -3.13 16.33 12.03
C PHE A 127 -3.98 16.36 10.74
N ALA A 128 -5.17 16.99 10.79
CA ALA A 128 -6.05 17.21 9.64
C ALA A 128 -5.53 18.31 8.70
N GLY A 129 -4.71 19.23 9.21
CA GLY A 129 -4.10 20.34 8.46
C GLY A 129 -2.89 19.94 7.61
N GLY A 130 -2.58 18.65 7.51
CA GLY A 130 -1.52 18.15 6.64
C GLY A 130 -0.13 18.21 7.27
N LEU A 131 0.09 17.49 8.38
CA LEU A 131 1.44 17.13 8.79
C LEU A 131 2.14 16.42 7.60
N PRO A 132 3.35 16.83 7.18
CA PRO A 132 4.05 16.18 6.08
C PRO A 132 4.17 14.67 6.35
N GLY A 133 3.69 13.83 5.42
CA GLY A 133 3.74 12.38 5.57
C GLY A 133 2.46 11.72 6.11
N ILE A 134 1.46 12.50 6.53
CA ILE A 134 0.24 11.94 7.12
C ILE A 134 -0.65 11.24 6.11
N ASP A 135 -0.79 11.82 4.92
CA ASP A 135 -1.58 11.27 3.82
C ASP A 135 -0.98 9.93 3.36
N GLU A 136 0.35 9.86 3.29
CA GLU A 136 1.10 8.65 2.96
C GLU A 136 0.95 7.58 4.06
N ALA A 137 1.02 7.97 5.33
CA ALA A 137 0.85 7.04 6.45
C ALA A 137 -0.57 6.46 6.52
N MET A 138 -1.58 7.29 6.26
CA MET A 138 -2.98 6.86 6.20
C MET A 138 -3.22 5.91 5.03
N SER A 139 -2.75 6.28 3.83
CA SER A 139 -2.83 5.43 2.63
C SER A 139 -2.15 4.07 2.85
N PHE A 140 -1.00 4.06 3.52
CA PHE A 140 -0.29 2.82 3.89
C PHE A 140 -1.07 2.00 4.92
N SER A 141 -1.70 2.64 5.91
CA SER A 141 -2.53 1.96 6.91
C SER A 141 -3.72 1.25 6.28
N GLU A 142 -4.44 1.92 5.36
CA GLU A 142 -5.53 1.31 4.61
C GLU A 142 -5.07 0.13 3.75
N MET A 143 -3.95 0.29 3.04
CA MET A 143 -3.29 -0.80 2.30
C MET A 143 -3.06 -2.01 3.22
N MET A 144 -2.47 -1.79 4.39
CA MET A 144 -2.18 -2.87 5.34
C MET A 144 -3.45 -3.53 5.87
N LYS A 145 -4.51 -2.76 6.16
CA LYS A 145 -5.82 -3.32 6.55
C LYS A 145 -6.36 -4.27 5.46
N VAL A 146 -6.32 -3.85 4.18
CA VAL A 146 -6.78 -4.68 3.06
C VAL A 146 -5.95 -5.95 2.92
N CYS A 147 -4.63 -5.85 3.03
CA CYS A 147 -3.73 -7.00 2.96
C CYS A 147 -3.97 -7.98 4.11
N LEU A 148 -4.11 -7.50 5.34
CA LEU A 148 -4.25 -8.35 6.53
C LEU A 148 -5.62 -9.04 6.57
N LYS A 149 -6.69 -8.34 6.19
CA LYS A 149 -8.06 -8.87 6.24
C LYS A 149 -8.30 -9.99 5.22
N LYS A 150 -7.60 -9.98 4.08
CA LYS A 150 -7.68 -11.04 3.07
C LYS A 150 -6.65 -12.16 3.22
N LEU A 151 -5.71 -12.02 4.15
CA LEU A 151 -4.77 -13.09 4.55
C LEU A 151 -5.33 -13.98 5.67
N SER A 152 -6.38 -13.53 6.36
CA SER A 152 -7.13 -14.29 7.38
C SER A 152 -8.25 -15.17 6.82
N ASP A 153 -8.58 -15.01 5.54
CA ASP A 153 -9.56 -15.81 4.77
C ASP A 153 -8.82 -16.73 3.76
#